data_AF-A0A2N5JD04-F1
#
_entry.id   AF-A0A2N5JD04-F1
#
_cell.length_a   1.000
_cell.length_b   1.000
_cell.length_c   1.000
_cell.angle_alpha   90.00
_cell.angle_beta   90.00
_cell.angle_gamma   90.00
#
_symmetry.space_group_name_H-M   'P 1'
#
loop_
_entity.id
_entity.type
_entity.pdbx_description
1 polymer ?
#
loop_
_entity_poly.entity_id
_entity_poly.type
_entity_poly.pdbx_seq_one_letter_code
_entity_poly.pdbx_strand_id
1 'polypeptide(L)'
;MGVSMSAARRAKPEYRGSDYAEPSRGSGPFAVTFGDPMSVMWNEMSRTLAVREGAVLTLAMAEGYEDGTNEGRIVVENGARLTLDGVRIDVSADRGAAALEVRSGRLELTLAEGSDNRLWSGGDRAGLENGDNELVIDAVGSQKLGKLSARSYSSFGEADGAGIGGGKGRSGSHITIRGGAIDASARSDRRGAYGAGIGGGRGGDGSAIVIGGGMVSCRCWASRGMAYGAGVGGGYGGNGVEITILGGVVDARSRGMQGSYGAGVGGGQSDAGFGGGESGSAVGISIRGGRVQASGNVPVGSGLWGSASRNIEIVDGTLLDGDSVA
;
A
#
# COMPACT_ATOMS: atom_id res chain seq x y z
N MET A 1 9.20 68.07 -53.63
CA MET A 1 10.25 67.10 -53.26
C MET A 1 10.23 66.98 -51.75
N GLY A 2 9.49 66.00 -51.23
CA GLY A 2 9.20 65.83 -49.81
C GLY A 2 10.15 64.81 -49.17
N VAL A 3 10.55 65.12 -47.95
CA VAL A 3 11.62 64.51 -47.16
C VAL A 3 11.20 63.18 -46.55
N SER A 4 12.17 62.27 -46.49
CA SER A 4 12.19 60.95 -45.85
C SER A 4 11.74 60.97 -44.37
N MET A 5 10.88 60.04 -43.98
CA MET A 5 10.60 59.66 -42.59
C MET A 5 10.66 58.13 -42.48
N SER A 6 11.58 57.66 -41.66
CA SER A 6 11.83 56.26 -41.33
C SER A 6 10.68 55.65 -40.53
N ALA A 7 10.12 54.53 -41.00
CA ALA A 7 9.29 53.66 -40.17
C ALA A 7 10.15 52.52 -39.62
N ALA A 8 10.48 52.60 -38.33
CA ALA A 8 11.10 51.52 -37.58
C ALA A 8 10.18 50.28 -37.60
N ARG A 9 10.66 49.17 -38.16
CA ARG A 9 10.02 47.86 -38.00
C ARG A 9 10.16 47.45 -36.53
N ARG A 10 9.06 47.52 -35.78
CA ARG A 10 8.92 46.88 -34.47
C ARG A 10 9.21 45.39 -34.62
N ALA A 11 10.29 44.92 -34.00
CA ALA A 11 10.53 43.51 -33.77
C ALA A 11 9.34 42.94 -32.98
N LYS A 12 8.78 41.82 -33.45
CA LYS A 12 7.83 41.03 -32.66
C LYS A 12 8.59 40.47 -31.45
N PRO A 13 8.01 40.45 -30.25
CA PRO A 13 8.66 39.81 -29.11
C PRO A 13 8.78 38.31 -29.40
N GLU A 14 10.02 37.80 -29.37
CA GLU A 14 10.28 36.36 -29.31
C GLU A 14 9.66 35.83 -28.04
N TYR A 15 8.66 34.96 -28.21
CA TYR A 15 8.04 34.23 -27.12
C TYR A 15 9.08 33.22 -26.62
N ARG A 16 9.79 33.57 -25.53
CA ARG A 16 10.64 32.62 -24.79
C ARG A 16 9.70 31.58 -24.20
N GLY A 17 9.61 30.43 -24.88
CA GLY A 17 8.86 29.28 -24.41
C GLY A 17 9.31 28.94 -22.99
N SER A 18 8.34 28.98 -22.07
CA SER A 18 8.46 28.43 -20.72
C SER A 18 8.93 26.99 -20.80
N ASP A 19 9.87 26.63 -19.94
CA ASP A 19 10.47 25.32 -19.77
C ASP A 19 9.42 24.21 -19.64
N TYR A 20 9.04 23.61 -20.77
CA TYR A 20 8.56 22.23 -20.78
C TYR A 20 9.82 21.37 -20.89
N ALA A 21 10.34 20.94 -19.75
CA ALA A 21 11.37 19.90 -19.74
C ALA A 21 10.78 18.66 -20.44
N GLU A 22 11.37 18.28 -21.57
CA GLU A 22 10.96 17.04 -22.25
C GLU A 22 11.16 15.85 -21.30
N PRO A 23 10.26 14.85 -21.29
CA PRO A 23 10.49 13.61 -20.56
C PRO A 23 11.82 13.01 -21.00
N SER A 24 12.72 12.75 -20.05
CA SER A 24 14.00 12.10 -20.37
C SER A 24 13.72 10.69 -20.90
N ARG A 25 14.40 10.28 -21.98
CA ARG A 25 14.38 8.88 -22.44
C ARG A 25 15.04 8.03 -21.34
N GLY A 26 14.26 7.43 -20.46
CA GLY A 26 14.77 6.64 -19.35
C GLY A 26 13.70 6.23 -18.34
N SER A 27 14.10 5.40 -17.38
CA SER A 27 13.25 4.91 -16.29
C SER A 27 13.64 5.51 -14.93
N GLY A 28 14.43 6.60 -14.92
CA GLY A 28 14.91 7.25 -13.71
C GLY A 28 15.76 6.29 -12.85
N PRO A 29 15.45 6.12 -11.55
CA PRO A 29 16.16 5.19 -10.67
C PRO A 29 15.83 3.71 -10.93
N PHE A 30 14.92 3.43 -11.86
CA PHE A 30 14.46 2.07 -12.17
C PHE A 30 15.05 1.57 -13.49
N ALA A 31 15.08 0.25 -13.66
CA ALA A 31 15.44 -0.41 -14.91
C ALA A 31 14.32 -1.37 -15.33
N VAL A 32 13.95 -1.32 -16.62
CA VAL A 32 13.11 -2.34 -17.24
C VAL A 32 14.02 -3.49 -17.70
N THR A 33 14.02 -4.60 -16.96
CA THR A 33 14.86 -5.77 -17.25
C THR A 33 14.16 -6.79 -18.13
N PHE A 34 12.85 -6.68 -18.29
CA PHE A 34 12.03 -7.46 -19.21
C PHE A 34 10.79 -6.67 -19.63
N GLY A 35 10.31 -6.88 -20.86
CA GLY A 35 9.18 -6.18 -21.46
C GLY A 35 9.58 -4.98 -22.31
N ASP A 36 8.60 -4.21 -22.79
CA ASP A 36 8.84 -3.04 -23.64
C ASP A 36 9.24 -1.81 -22.81
N PRO A 37 10.47 -1.29 -22.91
CA PRO A 37 10.89 -0.10 -22.17
C PRO A 37 10.13 1.17 -22.57
N MET A 38 9.42 1.18 -23.71
CA MET A 38 8.55 2.30 -24.11
C MET A 38 7.20 2.28 -23.39
N SER A 39 6.89 1.23 -22.64
CA SER A 39 5.67 1.14 -21.82
C SER A 39 5.80 1.86 -20.46
N VAL A 40 6.95 2.50 -20.21
CA VAL A 40 7.15 3.38 -19.06
C VAL A 40 7.66 4.76 -19.49
N MET A 41 7.42 5.75 -18.65
CA MET A 41 7.95 7.10 -18.83
C MET A 41 8.33 7.69 -17.49
N TRP A 42 9.59 8.06 -17.34
CA TRP A 42 10.05 8.80 -16.17
C TRP A 42 9.70 10.29 -16.30
N ASN A 43 9.14 10.86 -15.24
CA ASN A 43 8.92 12.29 -15.12
C ASN A 43 9.87 12.87 -14.07
N GLU A 44 10.82 13.70 -14.52
CA GLU A 44 11.84 14.33 -13.67
C GLU A 44 11.24 15.29 -12.63
N MET A 45 10.16 16.00 -12.98
CA MET A 45 9.56 16.99 -12.07
C MET A 45 8.77 16.33 -10.95
N SER A 46 7.97 15.30 -11.27
CA SER A 46 7.19 14.59 -10.26
C SER A 46 7.97 13.43 -9.61
N ARG A 47 9.15 13.09 -10.12
CA ARG A 47 9.94 11.92 -9.69
C ARG A 47 9.13 10.62 -9.75
N THR A 48 8.35 10.45 -10.81
CA THR A 48 7.47 9.29 -10.98
C THR A 48 7.78 8.52 -12.25
N LEU A 49 7.91 7.21 -12.15
CA LEU A 49 7.84 6.28 -13.26
C LEU A 49 6.37 5.98 -13.54
N ALA A 50 5.83 6.56 -14.61
CA ALA A 50 4.50 6.23 -15.10
C ALA A 50 4.57 4.90 -15.86
N VAL A 51 3.80 3.91 -15.42
CA VAL A 51 3.59 2.62 -16.09
C VAL A 51 2.30 2.71 -16.88
N ARG A 52 2.40 2.56 -18.20
CA ARG A 52 1.28 2.72 -19.12
C ARG A 52 0.31 1.54 -19.04
N GLU A 53 -0.90 1.79 -19.54
CA GLU A 53 -1.96 0.79 -19.60
C GLU A 53 -1.50 -0.52 -20.24
N GLY A 54 -1.81 -1.62 -19.56
CA GLY A 54 -1.57 -2.97 -20.05
C GLY A 54 -0.10 -3.39 -20.12
N ALA A 55 0.83 -2.57 -19.58
CA ALA A 55 2.25 -2.89 -19.58
C ALA A 55 2.51 -4.24 -18.90
N VAL A 56 3.43 -5.02 -19.48
CA VAL A 56 3.91 -6.30 -18.93
C VAL A 56 5.42 -6.21 -18.80
N LEU A 57 5.93 -6.02 -17.59
CA LEU A 57 7.32 -5.64 -17.35
C LEU A 57 7.92 -6.33 -16.14
N THR A 58 9.24 -6.49 -16.13
CA THR A 58 10.03 -6.67 -14.91
C THR A 58 10.79 -5.38 -14.61
N LEU A 59 10.65 -4.90 -13.38
CA LEU A 59 11.35 -3.73 -12.87
C LEU A 59 12.38 -4.15 -11.83
N ALA A 60 13.56 -3.53 -11.92
CA ALA A 60 14.62 -3.58 -10.92
C ALA A 60 15.11 -2.16 -10.61
N MET A 61 16.01 -2.02 -9.63
CA MET A 61 16.77 -0.78 -9.49
C MET A 61 17.80 -0.65 -10.62
N ALA A 62 17.98 0.57 -11.12
CA ALA A 62 19.03 0.87 -12.10
C ALA A 62 20.43 0.85 -11.47
N GLU A 63 21.46 0.77 -12.31
CA GLU A 63 22.86 0.94 -11.90
C GLU A 63 23.05 2.29 -11.17
N GLY A 64 23.71 2.25 -10.02
CA GLY A 64 23.90 3.40 -9.12
C GLY A 64 22.73 3.66 -8.16
N TYR A 65 21.67 2.85 -8.20
CA TYR A 65 20.52 2.90 -7.29
C TYR A 65 20.26 1.57 -6.58
N GLU A 66 21.28 0.71 -6.44
CA GLU A 66 21.15 -0.64 -5.87
C GLU A 66 20.55 -0.64 -4.44
N ASP A 67 20.87 0.41 -3.67
CA ASP A 67 20.36 0.65 -2.32
C ASP A 67 18.93 1.23 -2.27
N GLY A 68 18.39 1.66 -3.42
CA GLY A 68 17.06 2.22 -3.56
C GLY A 68 17.02 3.70 -3.93
N THR A 69 15.82 4.26 -3.91
CA THR A 69 15.56 5.70 -4.08
C THR A 69 14.70 6.25 -2.95
N ASN A 70 14.93 7.50 -2.58
CA ASN A 70 14.14 8.24 -1.58
C ASN A 70 13.23 9.32 -2.18
N GLU A 71 13.23 9.45 -3.51
CA GLU A 71 12.41 10.42 -4.25
C GLU A 71 11.58 9.74 -5.34
N GLY A 72 12.10 8.67 -5.95
CA GLY A 72 11.45 7.99 -7.05
C GLY A 72 10.24 7.16 -6.63
N ARG A 73 9.18 7.24 -7.41
CA ARG A 73 7.91 6.54 -7.16
C ARG A 73 7.42 5.84 -8.42
N ILE A 74 6.59 4.82 -8.26
CA ILE A 74 5.94 4.12 -9.37
C ILE A 74 4.46 4.48 -9.38
N VAL A 75 3.93 4.80 -10.55
CA VAL A 75 2.50 5.06 -10.75
C VAL A 75 2.00 4.17 -11.88
N VAL A 76 1.08 3.26 -11.58
CA VAL A 76 0.36 2.48 -12.59
C VAL A 76 -0.85 3.30 -13.03
N GLU A 77 -0.86 3.72 -14.30
CA GLU A 77 -1.88 4.65 -14.80
C GLU A 77 -3.24 3.99 -14.96
N ASN A 78 -3.30 2.85 -15.67
CA ASN A 78 -4.52 2.09 -15.92
C ASN A 78 -4.23 0.61 -16.12
N GLY A 79 -4.06 -0.13 -15.02
CA GLY A 79 -3.81 -1.57 -15.02
C GLY A 79 -2.48 -2.01 -15.65
N ALA A 80 -1.81 -2.98 -15.04
CA ALA A 80 -0.53 -3.51 -15.52
C ALA A 80 -0.24 -4.90 -14.95
N ARG A 81 0.71 -5.59 -15.57
CA ARG A 81 1.38 -6.76 -14.99
C ARG A 81 2.83 -6.42 -14.71
N LEU A 82 3.19 -6.35 -13.44
CA LEU A 82 4.53 -5.98 -13.00
C LEU A 82 5.19 -7.15 -12.28
N THR A 83 6.44 -7.43 -12.62
CA THR A 83 7.33 -8.23 -11.77
C THR A 83 8.30 -7.30 -11.07
N LEU A 84 8.37 -7.36 -9.74
CA LEU A 84 9.39 -6.63 -8.98
C LEU A 84 10.57 -7.54 -8.67
N ASP A 85 11.75 -7.12 -9.11
CA ASP A 85 13.01 -7.81 -8.91
C ASP A 85 14.02 -6.89 -8.20
N GLY A 86 13.82 -6.73 -6.90
CA GLY A 86 14.69 -5.92 -6.04
C GLY A 86 14.40 -4.42 -6.10
N VAL A 87 13.17 -4.01 -6.41
CA VAL A 87 12.75 -2.60 -6.41
C VAL A 87 12.69 -2.07 -4.98
N ARG A 88 13.39 -0.95 -4.70
CA ARG A 88 13.50 -0.35 -3.37
C ARG A 88 13.18 1.14 -3.40
N ILE A 89 12.05 1.48 -2.79
CA ILE A 89 11.54 2.85 -2.70
C ILE A 89 11.31 3.19 -1.21
N ASP A 90 11.88 4.29 -0.76
CA ASP A 90 11.65 4.86 0.58
C ASP A 90 11.36 6.35 0.50
N VAL A 91 10.10 6.68 0.24
CA VAL A 91 9.60 8.07 0.22
C VAL A 91 8.94 8.45 1.55
N SER A 92 9.23 7.72 2.63
CA SER A 92 8.53 7.86 3.91
C SER A 92 8.76 9.21 4.63
N ALA A 93 9.74 9.98 4.18
CA ALA A 93 9.97 11.35 4.64
C ALA A 93 8.89 12.33 4.15
N ASP A 94 8.26 12.07 2.99
CA ASP A 94 7.15 12.86 2.48
C ASP A 94 5.82 12.19 2.83
N ARG A 95 5.08 12.81 3.75
CA ARG A 95 3.83 12.27 4.28
C ARG A 95 2.79 11.94 3.19
N GLY A 96 2.76 12.69 2.08
CA GLY A 96 1.79 12.53 0.99
C GLY A 96 2.26 11.64 -0.17
N ALA A 97 3.47 11.08 -0.09
CA ALA A 97 4.06 10.29 -1.16
C ALA A 97 3.76 8.79 -1.02
N ALA A 98 3.17 8.20 -2.07
CA ALA A 98 3.03 6.76 -2.23
C ALA A 98 4.24 6.20 -3.00
N ALA A 99 4.86 5.13 -2.51
CA ALA A 99 5.95 4.44 -3.19
C ALA A 99 5.47 3.77 -4.49
N LEU A 100 4.31 3.11 -4.43
CA LEU A 100 3.60 2.59 -5.61
C LEU A 100 2.12 2.93 -5.49
N GLU A 101 1.58 3.63 -6.49
CA GLU A 101 0.16 3.97 -6.61
C GLU A 101 -0.45 3.30 -7.85
N VAL A 102 -1.59 2.62 -7.67
CA VAL A 102 -2.45 2.19 -8.77
C VAL A 102 -3.57 3.21 -8.91
N ARG A 103 -3.52 4.02 -9.97
CA ARG A 103 -4.53 5.06 -10.20
C ARG A 103 -5.86 4.46 -10.64
N SER A 104 -5.80 3.54 -11.58
CA SER A 104 -6.98 2.85 -12.10
C SER A 104 -6.60 1.47 -12.66
N GLY A 105 -7.61 0.62 -12.86
CA GLY A 105 -7.44 -0.71 -13.44
C GLY A 105 -6.76 -1.71 -12.50
N ARG A 106 -6.65 -2.95 -12.96
CA ARG A 106 -6.10 -4.05 -12.15
C ARG A 106 -4.57 -4.08 -12.19
N LEU A 107 -3.93 -4.22 -11.03
CA LEU A 107 -2.52 -4.56 -10.94
C LEU A 107 -2.34 -6.06 -10.65
N GLU A 108 -1.68 -6.77 -11.55
CA GLU A 108 -1.10 -8.09 -11.26
C GLU A 108 0.38 -7.91 -10.95
N LEU A 109 0.74 -8.08 -9.67
CA LEU A 109 2.10 -7.96 -9.16
C LEU A 109 2.70 -9.34 -8.92
N THR A 110 3.86 -9.62 -9.51
CA THR A 110 4.67 -10.81 -9.26
C THR A 110 5.94 -10.41 -8.50
N LEU A 111 6.27 -11.13 -7.44
CA LEU A 111 7.56 -10.98 -6.76
C LEU A 111 8.55 -12.00 -7.32
N ALA A 112 9.65 -11.53 -7.90
CA ALA A 112 10.68 -12.40 -8.48
C ALA A 112 11.32 -13.32 -7.43
N GLU A 113 11.77 -14.51 -7.84
CA GLU A 113 12.34 -15.51 -6.94
C GLU A 113 13.56 -14.94 -6.19
N GLY A 114 13.52 -15.04 -4.85
CA GLY A 114 14.59 -14.53 -3.99
C GLY A 114 14.77 -13.01 -3.96
N SER A 115 13.91 -12.24 -4.64
CA SER A 115 13.96 -10.78 -4.64
C SER A 115 13.58 -10.20 -3.27
N ASP A 116 14.10 -9.02 -2.95
CA ASP A 116 13.72 -8.24 -1.78
C ASP A 116 13.28 -6.84 -2.20
N ASN A 117 11.97 -6.65 -2.21
CA ASN A 117 11.32 -5.43 -2.66
C ASN A 117 10.83 -4.59 -1.48
N ARG A 118 10.98 -3.26 -1.59
CA ARG A 118 10.61 -2.30 -0.56
C ARG A 118 9.75 -1.20 -1.17
N LEU A 119 8.56 -1.00 -0.62
CA LEU A 119 7.63 0.06 -0.96
C LEU A 119 7.25 0.81 0.33
N TRP A 120 8.06 1.78 0.72
CA TRP A 120 7.83 2.58 1.94
C TRP A 120 7.33 3.97 1.58
N SER A 121 6.10 4.24 1.99
CA SER A 121 5.36 5.46 1.74
C SER A 121 5.30 6.36 2.98
N GLY A 122 4.95 7.61 2.75
CA GLY A 122 4.61 8.56 3.81
C GLY A 122 3.38 8.15 4.62
N GLY A 123 3.24 8.76 5.78
CA GLY A 123 2.18 8.42 6.75
C GLY A 123 0.74 8.57 6.23
N ASP A 124 0.45 9.37 5.21
CA ASP A 124 -0.92 9.49 4.66
C ASP A 124 -1.21 8.51 3.52
N ARG A 125 -0.20 7.77 3.04
CA ARG A 125 -0.31 6.91 1.86
C ARG A 125 -0.01 5.47 2.21
N ALA A 126 -0.60 4.53 1.46
CA ALA A 126 -0.24 3.13 1.63
C ALA A 126 1.12 2.82 1.01
N GLY A 127 1.84 1.83 1.54
CA GLY A 127 3.11 1.36 0.96
C GLY A 127 2.93 0.95 -0.50
N LEU A 128 1.93 0.09 -0.71
CA LEU A 128 1.34 -0.18 -2.03
C LEU A 128 -0.12 0.29 -1.99
N GLU A 129 -0.42 1.36 -2.70
CA GLU A 129 -1.74 2.00 -2.67
C GLU A 129 -2.57 1.59 -3.89
N ASN A 130 -3.46 0.61 -3.72
CA ASN A 130 -4.42 0.22 -4.74
C ASN A 130 -5.78 0.90 -4.56
N GLY A 131 -6.11 1.39 -3.36
CA GLY A 131 -7.45 1.90 -3.09
C GLY A 131 -8.51 0.81 -3.30
N ASP A 132 -9.52 1.09 -4.14
CA ASP A 132 -10.54 0.11 -4.56
C ASP A 132 -10.20 -0.57 -5.90
N ASN A 133 -8.99 -0.38 -6.45
CA ASN A 133 -8.57 -1.08 -7.65
C ASN A 133 -8.19 -2.53 -7.33
N GLU A 134 -8.51 -3.47 -8.23
CA GLU A 134 -8.14 -4.88 -8.04
C GLU A 134 -6.62 -5.04 -8.00
N LEU A 135 -6.14 -5.68 -6.93
CA LEU A 135 -4.74 -5.99 -6.73
C LEU A 135 -4.58 -7.50 -6.54
N VAL A 136 -3.71 -8.09 -7.35
CA VAL A 136 -3.31 -9.49 -7.18
C VAL A 136 -1.81 -9.54 -6.98
N ILE A 137 -1.36 -10.08 -5.84
CA ILE A 137 0.04 -10.32 -5.53
C ILE A 137 0.32 -11.82 -5.64
N ASP A 138 1.28 -12.16 -6.48
CA ASP A 138 1.81 -13.50 -6.69
C ASP A 138 3.32 -13.51 -6.42
N ALA A 139 3.90 -14.69 -6.26
CA ALA A 139 5.34 -14.85 -6.15
C ALA A 139 5.80 -16.11 -6.87
N VAL A 140 6.95 -16.01 -7.52
CA VAL A 140 7.58 -17.15 -8.19
C VAL A 140 8.75 -17.68 -7.34
N GLY A 141 9.04 -18.98 -7.51
CA GLY A 141 10.13 -19.66 -6.82
C GLY A 141 9.64 -20.65 -5.76
N SER A 142 10.17 -21.87 -5.80
CA SER A 142 9.80 -22.95 -4.88
C SER A 142 10.72 -23.04 -3.66
N GLN A 143 11.92 -22.45 -3.73
CA GLN A 143 12.95 -22.54 -2.69
C GLN A 143 13.22 -21.20 -2.00
N LYS A 144 13.10 -20.08 -2.73
CA LYS A 144 13.30 -18.73 -2.19
C LYS A 144 12.14 -17.82 -2.60
N LEU A 145 11.22 -17.57 -1.69
CA LEU A 145 10.09 -16.67 -1.97
C LEU A 145 10.60 -15.25 -2.24
N GLY A 146 10.04 -14.61 -3.27
CA GLY A 146 10.13 -13.16 -3.43
C GLY A 146 9.49 -12.45 -2.24
N LYS A 147 10.10 -11.35 -1.81
CA LYS A 147 9.70 -10.59 -0.62
C LYS A 147 9.15 -9.22 -1.00
N LEU A 148 8.17 -8.76 -0.25
CA LEU A 148 7.66 -7.39 -0.32
C LEU A 148 7.49 -6.81 1.08
N SER A 149 8.24 -5.75 1.38
CA SER A 149 8.00 -4.88 2.54
C SER A 149 7.23 -3.64 2.09
N ALA A 150 5.93 -3.60 2.37
CA ALA A 150 5.06 -2.49 2.03
C ALA A 150 4.63 -1.76 3.31
N ARG A 151 4.91 -0.45 3.40
CA ARG A 151 4.76 0.28 4.66
C ARG A 151 4.22 1.68 4.47
N SER A 152 3.21 2.04 5.25
CA SER A 152 2.94 3.43 5.60
C SER A 152 3.69 3.78 6.88
N TYR A 153 4.51 4.83 6.85
CA TYR A 153 5.37 5.16 8.00
C TYR A 153 5.32 6.62 8.40
N SER A 154 5.33 6.85 9.72
CA SER A 154 5.65 8.16 10.28
C SER A 154 6.44 8.05 11.58
N SER A 155 7.55 8.79 11.67
CA SER A 155 8.39 8.85 12.87
C SER A 155 7.85 9.81 13.93
N PHE A 156 7.19 10.90 13.52
CA PHE A 156 6.65 11.94 14.41
C PHE A 156 5.13 12.11 14.34
N GLY A 157 4.53 11.69 13.23
CA GLY A 157 3.11 11.80 12.96
C GLY A 157 2.39 10.46 13.06
N GLU A 158 1.13 10.52 12.66
CA GLU A 158 0.22 9.39 12.53
C GLU A 158 0.55 8.60 11.25
N ALA A 159 0.42 7.28 11.30
CA ALA A 159 0.40 6.44 10.10
C ALA A 159 -1.06 6.19 9.71
N ASP A 160 -1.59 7.07 8.87
CA ASP A 160 -2.98 7.06 8.39
C ASP A 160 -3.18 6.11 7.18
N GLY A 161 -2.15 5.83 6.39
CA GLY A 161 -2.22 4.88 5.27
C GLY A 161 -2.04 3.42 5.71
N ALA A 162 -2.54 2.48 4.91
CA ALA A 162 -2.32 1.05 5.12
C ALA A 162 -0.90 0.59 4.75
N GLY A 163 -0.48 -0.62 5.12
CA GLY A 163 0.71 -1.23 4.50
C GLY A 163 0.50 -1.49 3.01
N ILE A 164 -0.58 -2.23 2.70
CA ILE A 164 -1.09 -2.50 1.35
C ILE A 164 -2.59 -2.18 1.38
N GLY A 165 -3.07 -1.31 0.48
CA GLY A 165 -4.48 -0.94 0.47
C GLY A 165 -4.75 0.53 0.22
N GLY A 166 -5.50 1.15 1.13
CA GLY A 166 -5.93 2.54 1.03
C GLY A 166 -5.02 3.53 1.75
N GLY A 167 -4.89 4.74 1.18
CA GLY A 167 -4.37 5.91 1.88
C GLY A 167 -5.37 6.51 2.88
N LYS A 168 -5.01 7.61 3.53
CA LYS A 168 -5.89 8.34 4.46
C LYS A 168 -7.23 8.69 3.82
N GLY A 169 -8.33 8.31 4.49
CA GLY A 169 -9.70 8.55 4.03
C GLY A 169 -10.12 7.69 2.84
N ARG A 170 -9.35 6.64 2.51
CA ARG A 170 -9.59 5.78 1.35
C ARG A 170 -9.67 4.32 1.80
N SER A 171 -10.64 3.61 1.22
CA SER A 171 -10.74 2.16 1.35
C SER A 171 -9.56 1.46 0.68
N GLY A 172 -9.27 0.26 1.15
CA GLY A 172 -8.31 -0.65 0.53
C GLY A 172 -9.00 -1.99 0.29
N SER A 173 -9.49 -2.18 -0.93
CA SER A 173 -10.39 -3.26 -1.29
C SER A 173 -9.86 -4.12 -2.43
N HIS A 174 -10.46 -5.29 -2.64
CA HIS A 174 -10.16 -6.18 -3.79
C HIS A 174 -8.69 -6.61 -3.85
N ILE A 175 -8.15 -7.00 -2.70
CA ILE A 175 -6.75 -7.41 -2.54
C ILE A 175 -6.68 -8.93 -2.46
N THR A 176 -5.97 -9.56 -3.40
CA THR A 176 -5.71 -10.99 -3.40
C THR A 176 -4.22 -11.26 -3.27
N ILE A 177 -3.80 -11.97 -2.22
CA ILE A 177 -2.43 -12.45 -2.03
C ILE A 177 -2.41 -13.95 -2.27
N ARG A 178 -1.80 -14.39 -3.36
CA ARG A 178 -1.67 -15.83 -3.69
C ARG A 178 -0.45 -16.46 -3.03
N GLY A 179 0.63 -15.71 -2.84
CA GLY A 179 1.88 -16.20 -2.27
C GLY A 179 2.91 -15.11 -2.01
N GLY A 180 4.15 -15.54 -1.71
CA GLY A 180 5.27 -14.67 -1.39
C GLY A 180 5.51 -14.49 0.12
N ALA A 181 6.55 -13.72 0.45
CA ALA A 181 6.84 -13.30 1.80
C ALA A 181 6.51 -11.80 1.94
N ILE A 182 5.33 -11.51 2.48
CA ILE A 182 4.75 -10.16 2.53
C ILE A 182 4.87 -9.62 3.95
N ASP A 183 5.40 -8.41 4.10
CA ASP A 183 5.35 -7.63 5.34
C ASP A 183 4.67 -6.28 5.06
N ALA A 184 3.38 -6.23 5.37
CA ALA A 184 2.51 -5.07 5.17
C ALA A 184 2.26 -4.39 6.51
N SER A 185 2.65 -3.12 6.65
CA SER A 185 2.49 -2.40 7.92
C SER A 185 2.08 -0.95 7.83
N ALA A 186 1.16 -0.54 8.70
CA ALA A 186 0.95 0.85 9.07
C ALA A 186 1.70 1.09 10.39
N ARG A 187 2.74 1.93 10.36
CA ARG A 187 3.64 2.10 11.51
C ARG A 187 3.86 3.55 11.92
N SER A 188 3.56 3.85 13.19
CA SER A 188 3.97 5.09 13.84
C SER A 188 4.93 4.82 14.98
N ASP A 189 5.99 5.62 15.11
CA ASP A 189 6.93 5.47 16.24
C ASP A 189 6.52 6.28 17.47
N ARG A 190 5.91 7.46 17.31
CA ARG A 190 5.59 8.38 18.41
C ARG A 190 4.10 8.63 18.64
N ARG A 191 3.26 8.44 17.63
CA ARG A 191 1.81 8.71 17.68
C ARG A 191 1.05 7.41 17.44
N GLY A 192 -0.22 7.52 17.08
CA GLY A 192 -1.06 6.38 16.70
C GLY A 192 -0.79 5.86 15.29
N ALA A 193 -1.02 4.58 15.10
CA ALA A 193 -1.15 3.96 13.78
C ALA A 193 -2.64 3.74 13.50
N TYR A 194 -3.13 4.28 12.38
CA TYR A 194 -4.55 4.36 12.04
C TYR A 194 -4.92 3.54 10.81
N GLY A 195 -4.00 3.35 9.85
CA GLY A 195 -4.21 2.42 8.75
C GLY A 195 -4.13 0.96 9.19
N ALA A 196 -4.69 0.07 8.37
CA ALA A 196 -4.54 -1.36 8.53
C ALA A 196 -3.14 -1.84 8.09
N GLY A 197 -2.73 -3.05 8.49
CA GLY A 197 -1.62 -3.72 7.83
C GLY A 197 -1.93 -3.97 6.35
N ILE A 198 -3.04 -4.67 6.09
CA ILE A 198 -3.64 -4.85 4.76
C ILE A 198 -5.10 -4.42 4.81
N GLY A 199 -5.51 -3.50 3.93
CA GLY A 199 -6.88 -3.02 3.81
C GLY A 199 -6.99 -1.50 3.90
N GLY A 200 -7.93 -0.99 4.69
CA GLY A 200 -8.27 0.43 4.70
C GLY A 200 -7.23 1.34 5.35
N GLY A 201 -7.10 2.56 4.84
CA GLY A 201 -6.47 3.65 5.58
C GLY A 201 -7.40 4.20 6.67
N ARG A 202 -6.99 5.24 7.39
CA ARG A 202 -7.82 5.92 8.39
C ARG A 202 -9.13 6.40 7.77
N GLY A 203 -10.26 5.94 8.30
CA GLY A 203 -11.61 6.20 7.80
C GLY A 203 -12.00 5.39 6.57
N GLY A 204 -11.16 4.45 6.13
CA GLY A 204 -11.39 3.59 5.00
C GLY A 204 -11.68 2.14 5.40
N ASP A 205 -12.57 1.51 4.66
CA ASP A 205 -12.89 0.09 4.83
C ASP A 205 -11.79 -0.79 4.23
N GLY A 206 -11.59 -1.97 4.81
CA GLY A 206 -10.85 -3.06 4.18
C GLY A 206 -11.82 -4.13 3.76
N SER A 207 -12.05 -4.26 2.45
CA SER A 207 -13.11 -5.13 1.92
C SER A 207 -12.64 -6.06 0.81
N ALA A 208 -13.27 -7.23 0.67
CA ALA A 208 -12.92 -8.22 -0.38
C ALA A 208 -11.42 -8.55 -0.39
N ILE A 209 -10.89 -8.94 0.77
CA ILE A 209 -9.47 -9.29 0.96
C ILE A 209 -9.33 -10.81 1.00
N VAL A 210 -8.51 -11.37 0.12
CA VAL A 210 -8.27 -12.82 0.04
C VAL A 210 -6.78 -13.11 0.25
N ILE A 211 -6.45 -13.88 1.29
CA ILE A 211 -5.11 -14.44 1.49
C ILE A 211 -5.15 -15.93 1.15
N GLY A 212 -4.68 -16.26 -0.05
CA GLY A 212 -4.61 -17.61 -0.60
C GLY A 212 -3.44 -18.44 -0.05
N GLY A 213 -2.32 -17.80 0.28
CA GLY A 213 -1.10 -18.48 0.70
C GLY A 213 0.07 -17.53 0.98
N GLY A 214 1.26 -18.11 1.15
CA GLY A 214 2.50 -17.38 1.45
C GLY A 214 2.78 -17.21 2.96
N MET A 215 3.81 -16.43 3.27
CA MET A 215 4.13 -15.95 4.61
C MET A 215 3.75 -14.47 4.67
N VAL A 216 2.63 -14.17 5.32
CA VAL A 216 2.02 -12.84 5.28
C VAL A 216 1.98 -12.24 6.68
N SER A 217 2.67 -11.14 6.86
CA SER A 217 2.69 -10.33 8.08
C SER A 217 1.92 -9.04 7.82
N CYS A 218 0.86 -8.79 8.60
CA CYS A 218 -0.04 -7.65 8.44
C CYS A 218 -0.15 -6.92 9.77
N ARG A 219 0.45 -5.73 9.90
CA ARG A 219 0.57 -5.06 11.20
C ARG A 219 0.09 -3.62 11.19
N CYS A 220 -0.85 -3.31 12.07
CA CYS A 220 -1.03 -1.96 12.58
C CYS A 220 -0.17 -1.81 13.84
N TRP A 221 0.86 -0.96 13.80
CA TRP A 221 1.88 -0.90 14.85
C TRP A 221 2.18 0.51 15.32
N ALA A 222 2.02 0.76 16.62
CA ALA A 222 2.44 2.00 17.26
C ALA A 222 3.48 1.74 18.34
N SER A 223 4.73 2.19 18.12
CA SER A 223 5.85 1.92 19.04
C SER A 223 5.67 2.60 20.39
N ARG A 224 5.08 3.80 20.43
CA ARG A 224 4.81 4.55 21.66
C ARG A 224 3.36 4.99 21.82
N GLY A 225 2.54 4.89 20.79
CA GLY A 225 1.12 5.28 20.82
C GLY A 225 0.17 4.09 20.85
N MET A 226 -1.06 4.31 20.38
CA MET A 226 -2.09 3.29 20.23
C MET A 226 -2.16 2.79 18.78
N ALA A 227 -2.54 1.53 18.60
CA ALA A 227 -2.85 0.97 17.29
C ALA A 227 -4.37 0.92 17.10
N TYR A 228 -4.85 1.58 16.07
CA TYR A 228 -6.27 1.83 15.82
C TYR A 228 -6.82 1.02 14.63
N GLY A 229 -5.99 0.77 13.62
CA GLY A 229 -6.34 -0.07 12.48
C GLY A 229 -6.21 -1.55 12.79
N ALA A 230 -6.84 -2.38 11.95
CA ALA A 230 -6.72 -3.83 12.02
C ALA A 230 -5.35 -4.33 11.50
N GLY A 231 -4.98 -5.56 11.82
CA GLY A 231 -3.92 -6.26 11.08
C GLY A 231 -4.33 -6.46 9.62
N VAL A 232 -5.47 -7.12 9.40
CA VAL A 232 -6.15 -7.26 8.10
C VAL A 232 -7.58 -6.74 8.21
N GLY A 233 -7.97 -5.80 7.35
CA GLY A 233 -9.31 -5.25 7.28
C GLY A 233 -9.34 -3.73 7.41
N GLY A 234 -10.23 -3.20 8.26
CA GLY A 234 -10.49 -1.77 8.35
C GLY A 234 -9.37 -0.96 8.99
N GLY A 235 -9.17 0.27 8.51
CA GLY A 235 -8.45 1.28 9.28
C GLY A 235 -9.31 1.82 10.43
N TYR A 236 -8.79 2.78 11.18
CA TYR A 236 -9.57 3.47 12.22
C TYR A 236 -10.86 4.07 11.66
N GLY A 237 -12.02 3.73 12.23
CA GLY A 237 -13.36 4.08 11.74
C GLY A 237 -13.85 3.23 10.56
N GLY A 238 -13.00 2.36 10.03
CA GLY A 238 -13.28 1.49 8.88
C GLY A 238 -13.69 0.07 9.28
N ASN A 239 -14.50 -0.53 8.42
CA ASN A 239 -15.01 -1.89 8.54
C ASN A 239 -14.04 -2.91 7.95
N GLY A 240 -14.06 -4.13 8.49
CA GLY A 240 -13.45 -5.30 7.86
C GLY A 240 -14.54 -6.18 7.28
N VAL A 241 -14.66 -6.21 5.95
CA VAL A 241 -15.79 -6.86 5.25
C VAL A 241 -15.26 -7.88 4.25
N GLU A 242 -15.86 -9.08 4.18
CA GLU A 242 -15.50 -10.08 3.17
C GLU A 242 -13.99 -10.42 3.16
N ILE A 243 -13.47 -10.81 4.34
CA ILE A 243 -12.07 -11.18 4.50
C ILE A 243 -11.97 -12.71 4.52
N THR A 244 -11.23 -13.28 3.57
CA THR A 244 -11.06 -14.73 3.45
C THR A 244 -9.58 -15.11 3.56
N ILE A 245 -9.25 -16.01 4.48
CA ILE A 245 -7.92 -16.63 4.58
C ILE A 245 -8.07 -18.10 4.21
N LEU A 246 -7.50 -18.50 3.08
CA LEU A 246 -7.57 -19.87 2.55
C LEU A 246 -6.35 -20.71 2.95
N GLY A 247 -5.20 -20.08 3.23
CA GLY A 247 -3.96 -20.80 3.47
C GLY A 247 -2.78 -19.92 3.85
N GLY A 248 -1.60 -20.54 3.98
CA GLY A 248 -0.34 -19.86 4.31
C GLY A 248 -0.05 -19.75 5.82
N VAL A 249 0.96 -18.95 6.14
CA VAL A 249 1.29 -18.55 7.52
C VAL A 249 1.00 -17.06 7.62
N VAL A 250 -0.07 -16.70 8.33
CA VAL A 250 -0.56 -15.32 8.46
C VAL A 250 -0.34 -14.82 9.89
N ASP A 251 0.32 -13.68 10.03
CA ASP A 251 0.54 -12.97 11.29
C ASP A 251 -0.16 -11.60 11.24
N ALA A 252 -1.39 -11.53 11.70
CA ALA A 252 -2.27 -10.37 11.60
C ALA A 252 -2.42 -9.66 12.96
N ARG A 253 -1.75 -8.52 13.16
CA ARG A 253 -1.70 -7.86 14.48
C ARG A 253 -2.08 -6.40 14.44
N SER A 254 -2.87 -5.99 15.42
CA SER A 254 -2.93 -4.61 15.90
C SER A 254 -2.18 -4.52 17.22
N ARG A 255 -1.14 -3.68 17.30
CA ARG A 255 -0.32 -3.54 18.51
C ARG A 255 0.14 -2.11 18.75
N GLY A 256 -0.36 -1.49 19.81
CA GLY A 256 0.16 -0.23 20.33
C GLY A 256 0.70 -0.38 21.74
N MET A 257 1.78 0.34 22.06
CA MET A 257 2.32 0.38 23.44
C MET A 257 1.29 0.89 24.45
N GLN A 258 0.48 1.89 24.07
CA GLN A 258 -0.55 2.48 24.94
C GLN A 258 -1.91 1.78 24.82
N GLY A 259 -2.10 0.88 23.85
CA GLY A 259 -3.37 0.20 23.60
C GLY A 259 -3.49 -0.32 22.17
N SER A 260 -4.21 -1.44 22.02
CA SER A 260 -4.50 -2.08 20.73
C SER A 260 -6.01 -2.12 20.56
N TYR A 261 -6.52 -1.34 19.62
CA TYR A 261 -7.95 -1.07 19.48
C TYR A 261 -8.55 -1.62 18.18
N GLY A 262 -7.74 -1.85 17.15
CA GLY A 262 -8.17 -2.61 15.97
C GLY A 262 -8.12 -4.12 16.23
N ALA A 263 -8.86 -4.90 15.43
CA ALA A 263 -8.77 -6.36 15.47
C ALA A 263 -7.46 -6.88 14.85
N GLY A 264 -7.12 -8.14 15.11
CA GLY A 264 -6.14 -8.84 14.28
C GLY A 264 -6.64 -8.96 12.84
N VAL A 265 -7.82 -9.56 12.68
CA VAL A 265 -8.55 -9.67 11.40
C VAL A 265 -9.98 -9.13 11.60
N GLY A 266 -10.34 -8.08 10.85
CA GLY A 266 -11.68 -7.49 10.89
C GLY A 266 -11.67 -5.97 10.95
N GLY A 267 -12.45 -5.40 11.85
CA GLY A 267 -12.66 -3.95 11.92
C GLY A 267 -11.53 -3.20 12.63
N GLY A 268 -11.32 -1.93 12.24
CA GLY A 268 -10.55 -0.99 13.07
C GLY A 268 -11.39 -0.49 14.25
N GLN A 269 -10.76 0.24 15.18
CA GLN A 269 -11.50 0.90 16.25
C GLN A 269 -12.52 1.87 15.65
N SER A 270 -13.72 1.93 16.22
CA SER A 270 -14.70 2.97 15.94
C SER A 270 -14.73 4.00 17.07
N ASP A 271 -14.99 5.27 16.79
CA ASP A 271 -15.52 6.20 17.79
C ASP A 271 -16.71 6.95 17.17
N ALA A 272 -17.59 7.50 18.00
CA ALA A 272 -18.77 8.22 17.52
C ALA A 272 -18.41 9.53 16.74
N GLY A 273 -17.13 9.94 16.72
CA GLY A 273 -16.66 11.19 16.16
C GLY A 273 -16.43 11.18 14.64
N PHE A 274 -16.32 10.01 14.00
CA PHE A 274 -16.09 9.88 12.55
C PHE A 274 -17.35 9.59 11.70
N GLY A 275 -18.53 9.89 12.24
CA GLY A 275 -19.81 9.77 11.53
C GLY A 275 -20.53 8.49 11.89
N GLY A 276 -21.52 8.60 12.78
CA GLY A 276 -22.27 7.48 13.33
C GLY A 276 -22.99 6.62 12.29
N GLY A 277 -22.53 5.37 12.14
CA GLY A 277 -23.23 4.26 11.50
C GLY A 277 -22.27 3.10 11.27
N GLU A 278 -22.59 1.89 11.74
CA GLU A 278 -21.90 0.58 11.56
C GLU A 278 -20.34 0.51 11.50
N SER A 279 -19.60 1.57 11.84
CA SER A 279 -18.14 1.64 11.73
C SER A 279 -17.42 0.66 12.64
N GLY A 280 -16.22 0.25 12.22
CA GLY A 280 -15.37 -0.70 12.96
C GLY A 280 -15.94 -2.11 13.04
N SER A 281 -16.95 -2.43 12.22
CA SER A 281 -17.58 -3.75 12.20
C SER A 281 -16.73 -4.79 11.48
N ALA A 282 -16.97 -6.06 11.82
CA ALA A 282 -16.47 -7.21 11.09
C ALA A 282 -17.64 -8.00 10.51
N VAL A 283 -17.69 -8.14 9.17
CA VAL A 283 -18.78 -8.82 8.48
C VAL A 283 -18.23 -9.78 7.42
N GLY A 284 -18.60 -11.05 7.48
CA GLY A 284 -18.22 -12.02 6.44
C GLY A 284 -16.73 -12.36 6.48
N ILE A 285 -16.23 -12.76 7.65
CA ILE A 285 -14.83 -13.20 7.80
C ILE A 285 -14.80 -14.72 7.77
N SER A 286 -13.99 -15.31 6.88
CA SER A 286 -13.84 -16.76 6.75
C SER A 286 -12.38 -17.19 6.81
N ILE A 287 -12.03 -18.04 7.76
CA ILE A 287 -10.71 -18.67 7.87
C ILE A 287 -10.86 -20.15 7.56
N ARG A 288 -10.38 -20.57 6.39
CA ARG A 288 -10.58 -21.91 5.81
C ARG A 288 -9.30 -22.72 5.65
N GLY A 289 -8.18 -22.21 6.16
CA GLY A 289 -6.92 -22.96 6.13
C GLY A 289 -5.73 -22.13 6.60
N GLY A 290 -4.57 -22.78 6.63
CA GLY A 290 -3.31 -22.17 7.06
C GLY A 290 -3.14 -22.06 8.57
N ARG A 291 -2.03 -21.43 8.97
CA ARG A 291 -1.72 -21.06 10.36
C ARG A 291 -1.89 -19.56 10.50
N VAL A 292 -2.89 -19.13 11.26
CA VAL A 292 -3.21 -17.73 11.48
C VAL A 292 -2.89 -17.37 12.93
N GLN A 293 -1.93 -16.50 13.15
CA GLN A 293 -1.75 -15.84 14.43
C GLN A 293 -2.36 -14.46 14.34
N ALA A 294 -3.39 -14.20 15.17
CA ALA A 294 -4.07 -12.91 15.15
C ALA A 294 -4.17 -12.32 16.55
N SER A 295 -3.95 -11.02 16.67
CA SER A 295 -4.02 -10.31 17.95
C SER A 295 -4.40 -8.85 17.77
N GLY A 296 -5.03 -8.25 18.77
CA GLY A 296 -5.48 -6.87 18.73
C GLY A 296 -6.44 -6.64 19.89
N ASN A 297 -7.46 -5.80 19.68
CA ASN A 297 -8.61 -5.75 20.59
C ASN A 297 -9.30 -7.12 20.67
N VAL A 298 -9.41 -7.80 19.52
CA VAL A 298 -9.81 -9.20 19.39
C VAL A 298 -8.98 -9.84 18.27
N PRO A 299 -8.71 -11.16 18.30
CA PRO A 299 -8.01 -11.84 17.21
C PRO A 299 -8.77 -11.73 15.88
N VAL A 300 -10.07 -12.05 15.89
CA VAL A 300 -10.95 -11.98 14.71
C VAL A 300 -12.27 -11.36 15.13
N GLY A 301 -12.67 -10.25 14.49
CA GLY A 301 -13.91 -9.57 14.82
C GLY A 301 -13.84 -8.06 14.68
N SER A 302 -14.81 -7.39 15.29
CA SER A 302 -14.92 -5.94 15.25
C SER A 302 -13.84 -5.29 16.12
N GLY A 303 -13.40 -4.10 15.72
CA GLY A 303 -12.51 -3.30 16.57
C GLY A 303 -13.23 -2.77 17.81
N LEU A 304 -12.49 -2.16 18.72
CA LEU A 304 -13.04 -1.56 19.93
C LEU A 304 -14.12 -0.53 19.57
N TRP A 305 -15.24 -0.59 20.29
CA TRP A 305 -16.47 0.19 20.03
C TRP A 305 -17.05 0.04 18.62
N GLY A 306 -16.55 -0.92 17.84
CA GLY A 306 -17.14 -1.31 16.57
C GLY A 306 -18.50 -1.97 16.75
N SER A 307 -19.32 -1.93 15.71
CA SER A 307 -20.62 -2.63 15.72
C SER A 307 -20.45 -4.15 15.80
N ALA A 308 -21.51 -4.86 16.19
CA ALA A 308 -21.47 -6.31 16.38
C ALA A 308 -20.93 -7.05 15.14
N SER A 309 -20.05 -8.02 15.38
CA SER A 309 -19.53 -8.88 14.31
C SER A 309 -20.62 -9.80 13.76
N ARG A 310 -20.61 -10.04 12.45
CA ARG A 310 -21.59 -10.88 11.75
C ARG A 310 -20.89 -11.83 10.77
N ASN A 311 -21.41 -13.05 10.65
CA ASN A 311 -20.93 -14.04 9.67
C ASN A 311 -19.40 -14.29 9.78
N ILE A 312 -18.92 -14.63 10.97
CA ILE A 312 -17.54 -15.05 11.20
C ILE A 312 -17.49 -16.58 11.23
N GLU A 313 -16.65 -17.16 10.40
CA GLU A 313 -16.50 -18.61 10.22
C GLU A 313 -15.01 -19.00 10.30
N ILE A 314 -14.67 -19.96 11.16
CA ILE A 314 -13.33 -20.56 11.24
C ILE A 314 -13.53 -22.07 11.06
N VAL A 315 -13.16 -22.58 9.88
CA VAL A 315 -13.44 -23.97 9.47
C VAL A 315 -12.23 -24.86 9.68
N ASP A 316 -11.14 -24.60 8.96
CA ASP A 316 -9.98 -25.52 8.85
C ASP A 316 -8.62 -24.84 9.13
N GLY A 317 -8.62 -23.57 9.55
CA GLY A 317 -7.40 -22.85 9.92
C GLY A 317 -7.08 -22.97 11.42
N THR A 318 -5.78 -23.01 11.76
CA THR A 318 -5.36 -22.90 13.17
C THR A 318 -5.28 -21.43 13.54
N LEU A 319 -6.18 -20.96 14.41
CA LEU A 319 -6.11 -19.63 15.01
C LEU A 319 -5.30 -19.70 16.32
N LEU A 320 -4.22 -18.92 16.39
CA LEU A 320 -3.44 -18.71 17.60
C LEU A 320 -3.76 -17.32 18.14
N ASP A 321 -4.39 -17.25 19.31
CA ASP A 321 -4.58 -15.99 20.03
C ASP A 321 -3.23 -15.52 20.58
N GLY A 322 -2.89 -14.26 20.33
CA GLY A 322 -1.56 -13.70 20.55
C GLY A 322 -1.13 -13.50 22.01
N ASP A 323 -1.98 -13.82 22.98
CA ASP A 323 -1.74 -13.55 24.41
C ASP A 323 -1.21 -14.74 25.21
N SER A 324 -0.73 -15.82 24.59
CA SER A 324 0.04 -16.85 25.31
C SER A 324 1.48 -16.36 25.58
N VAL A 325 1.62 -15.34 26.43
CA VAL A 325 2.83 -15.12 27.22
C VAL A 325 2.69 -15.96 28.49
N ALA A 326 3.45 -17.05 28.54
CA ALA A 326 3.89 -17.65 29.81
C ALA A 326 4.96 -16.77 30.46
#